data_AF-B4L2Y0-F1
#
_entry.id   AF-B4L2Y0-F1
#
_cell.length_a   1.000
_cell.length_b   1.000
_cell.length_c   1.000
_cell.angle_alpha   90.00
_cell.angle_beta   90.00
_cell.angle_gamma   90.00
#
_symmetry.space_group_name_H-M   'P 1'
#
loop_
_entity.id
_entity.type
_entity.pdbx_description
1 polymer ?
#
loop_
_entity_poly.entity_id
_entity_poly.type
_entity_poly.pdbx_seq_one_letter_code
_entity_poly.pdbx_strand_id
1 'polypeptide(L)'
;MRQLRMRRQQRRAEELVREFYESMLVLALDLLLQWNQWHVVRVLKPNKLPDEVPEPLPVSWSTLFFANGLLLTLTQYRPQRFKRWPSVVRKLLLLLELFVMLFVVDYVLLSIWQPFLSICDQALHALGHSKWTWTRFIFHYCPRLSAWLINDAFYFMRFVASLSWFLLAIEGAAAKWRLAIDFMLLGQLPDPIIVPRYRPKRRHAQSRPTQI
;
A
#
# COMPACT_ATOMS: atom_id res chain seq x y z
N MET A 1 6.60 39.97 -1.86
CA MET A 1 5.69 38.79 -1.73
C MET A 1 6.00 37.63 -2.71
N ARG A 2 6.44 37.87 -3.96
CA ARG A 2 6.77 36.80 -4.95
C ARG A 2 7.87 35.82 -4.49
N GLN A 3 8.98 36.31 -3.92
CA GLN A 3 10.09 35.46 -3.46
C GLN A 3 9.69 34.46 -2.36
N LEU A 4 8.80 34.85 -1.43
CA LEU A 4 8.27 33.96 -0.41
C LEU A 4 7.33 32.89 -0.99
N ARG A 5 6.63 33.18 -2.09
CA ARG A 5 5.77 32.22 -2.80
C ARG A 5 6.63 31.19 -3.55
N MET A 6 7.68 31.63 -4.24
CA MET A 6 8.63 30.73 -4.91
C MET A 6 9.35 29.79 -3.93
N ARG A 7 9.87 30.31 -2.81
CA ARG A 7 10.51 29.46 -1.78
C ARG A 7 9.57 28.41 -1.19
N ARG A 8 8.28 28.72 -1.07
CA ARG A 8 7.26 27.76 -0.60
C ARG A 8 6.92 26.71 -1.65
N GLN A 9 6.88 27.09 -2.93
CA GLN A 9 6.68 26.15 -4.03
C GLN A 9 7.89 25.21 -4.18
N GLN A 10 9.12 25.73 -4.11
CA GLN A 10 10.35 24.92 -4.13
C GLN A 10 10.40 23.92 -2.97
N ARG A 11 10.11 24.34 -1.73
CA ARG A 11 10.05 23.41 -0.59
C ARG A 11 9.00 22.31 -0.77
N ARG A 12 7.83 22.63 -1.32
CA ARG A 12 6.81 21.62 -1.63
C ARG A 12 7.26 20.66 -2.71
N ALA A 13 7.97 21.16 -3.71
CA ALA A 13 8.51 20.36 -4.79
C ALA A 13 9.58 19.38 -4.29
N GLU A 14 10.53 19.87 -3.48
CA GLU A 14 11.54 19.06 -2.80
C GLU A 14 10.89 17.99 -1.91
N GLU A 15 9.80 18.33 -1.21
CA GLU A 15 9.03 17.36 -0.43
C GLU A 15 8.36 16.29 -1.30
N LEU A 16 7.77 16.66 -2.44
CA LEU A 16 7.14 15.70 -3.38
C LEU A 16 8.17 14.75 -4.01
N VAL A 17 9.29 15.30 -4.46
CA VAL A 17 10.41 14.51 -5.01
C VAL A 17 10.94 13.54 -3.96
N ARG A 18 11.10 14.01 -2.73
CA ARG A 18 11.53 13.15 -1.63
C ARG A 18 10.51 12.07 -1.29
N GLU A 19 9.22 12.40 -1.22
CA GLU A 19 8.15 11.42 -0.99
C GLU A 19 8.11 10.37 -2.11
N PHE A 20 8.37 10.76 -3.37
CA PHE A 20 8.52 9.85 -4.49
C PHE A 20 9.71 8.89 -4.30
N TYR A 21 10.91 9.41 -4.03
CA TYR A 21 12.09 8.57 -3.79
C TYR A 21 11.93 7.64 -2.59
N GLU A 22 11.35 8.13 -1.49
CA GLU A 22 11.06 7.30 -0.31
C GLU A 22 10.08 6.18 -0.66
N SER A 23 9.03 6.45 -1.44
CA SER A 23 8.08 5.40 -1.89
C SER A 23 8.72 4.38 -2.82
N MET A 24 9.58 4.80 -3.75
CA MET A 24 10.30 3.90 -4.66
C MET A 24 11.30 3.03 -3.91
N LEU A 25 12.01 3.60 -2.94
CA LEU A 25 12.96 2.87 -2.11
C LEU A 25 12.26 1.83 -1.23
N VAL A 26 11.11 2.18 -0.66
CA VAL A 26 10.26 1.25 0.11
C VAL A 26 9.80 0.07 -0.75
N LEU A 27 9.32 0.33 -1.97
CA LEU A 27 8.91 -0.73 -2.91
C LEU A 27 10.08 -1.61 -3.34
N ALA A 28 11.24 -1.01 -3.63
CA ALA A 28 12.44 -1.77 -4.00
C ALA A 28 12.93 -2.68 -2.86
N LEU A 29 12.89 -2.19 -1.62
CA LEU A 29 13.25 -2.99 -0.44
C LEU A 29 12.27 -4.13 -0.20
N ASP A 30 10.97 -3.88 -0.31
CA ASP A 30 9.94 -4.91 -0.17
C ASP A 30 10.08 -6.01 -1.23
N LEU A 31 10.33 -5.60 -2.49
CA LEU A 31 10.55 -6.53 -3.58
C LEU A 31 11.84 -7.36 -3.38
N LEU A 32 12.92 -6.75 -2.89
CA LEU A 32 14.15 -7.46 -2.53
C LEU A 32 13.96 -8.43 -1.37
N LEU A 33 13.20 -8.05 -0.33
CA LEU A 33 12.92 -8.91 0.82
C LEU A 33 12.07 -10.11 0.41
N GLN A 34 11.02 -9.88 -0.38
CA GLN A 34 10.17 -10.94 -0.89
C GLN A 34 10.90 -11.87 -1.87
N TRP A 35 11.75 -11.31 -2.74
CA TRP A 35 12.57 -12.10 -3.66
C TRP A 35 13.56 -13.01 -2.92
N ASN A 36 14.15 -12.52 -1.83
CA ASN A 36 15.04 -13.30 -0.97
C ASN A 36 14.30 -14.15 0.07
N GLN A 37 12.96 -14.16 0.07
CA GLN A 37 12.11 -14.84 1.06
C GLN A 37 12.45 -14.46 2.51
N TRP A 38 12.96 -13.24 2.72
CA TRP A 38 13.31 -12.71 4.02
C TRP A 38 12.07 -12.17 4.71
N HIS A 39 11.54 -12.95 5.65
CA HIS A 39 10.40 -12.56 6.47
C HIS A 39 10.87 -12.01 7.82
N VAL A 40 10.62 -10.72 8.05
CA VAL A 40 10.98 -10.00 9.28
C VAL A 40 10.33 -10.64 10.50
N VAL A 41 9.11 -11.15 10.35
CA VAL A 41 8.37 -11.85 11.42
C VAL A 41 9.11 -13.09 11.93
N ARG A 42 9.84 -13.81 11.07
CA ARG A 42 10.63 -15.00 11.46
C ARG A 42 11.89 -14.62 12.23
N VAL A 43 12.54 -13.52 11.84
CA VAL A 43 13.73 -13.00 12.53
C VAL A 43 13.39 -12.53 13.95
N LEU A 44 12.20 -11.95 14.16
CA LEU A 44 11.74 -11.47 15.48
C LEU A 44 11.16 -12.56 16.37
N LYS A 45 10.69 -13.68 15.82
CA LYS A 45 10.12 -14.80 16.59
C LYS A 45 10.87 -16.11 16.32
N PRO A 46 12.18 -16.18 16.66
CA PRO A 46 12.97 -17.40 16.43
C PRO A 46 12.55 -18.56 17.34
N ASN A 47 11.87 -18.27 18.47
CA ASN A 47 11.49 -19.26 19.49
C ASN A 47 10.10 -19.89 19.28
N LYS A 48 9.35 -19.50 18.24
CA LYS A 48 8.10 -20.19 17.91
C LYS A 48 8.42 -21.40 17.04
N LEU A 49 7.87 -22.57 17.40
CA LEU A 49 8.04 -23.78 16.61
C LEU A 49 7.64 -23.52 15.15
N PRO A 50 8.30 -24.18 14.17
CA PRO A 50 7.98 -24.06 12.75
C PRO A 50 6.51 -24.33 12.42
N ASP A 51 5.78 -25.02 13.30
CA ASP A 51 4.34 -25.29 13.16
C ASP A 51 3.42 -24.08 13.47
N GLU A 52 3.88 -23.08 14.23
CA GLU A 52 3.05 -21.90 14.56
C GLU A 52 3.13 -20.77 13.52
N VAL A 53 4.18 -20.77 12.69
CA VAL A 53 4.36 -19.78 11.63
C VAL A 53 4.18 -20.51 10.29
N PRO A 54 3.08 -20.25 9.55
CA PRO A 54 2.85 -20.89 8.26
C PRO A 54 4.11 -20.87 7.40
N GLU A 55 4.46 -22.00 6.79
CA GLU A 55 5.58 -22.04 5.84
C GLU A 55 5.33 -21.03 4.72
N PRO A 56 6.36 -20.29 4.28
CA PRO A 56 6.17 -19.31 3.24
C PRO A 56 5.98 -20.09 1.95
N LEU A 57 4.79 -19.94 1.35
CA LEU A 57 4.54 -20.49 0.02
C LEU A 57 5.59 -19.94 -0.97
N PRO A 58 5.94 -20.71 -2.02
CA PRO A 58 6.84 -20.23 -3.07
C PRO A 58 6.37 -18.87 -3.58
N VAL A 59 7.33 -17.96 -3.83
CA VAL A 59 7.06 -16.58 -4.25
C VAL A 59 6.18 -16.61 -5.49
N SER A 60 4.92 -16.20 -5.32
CA SER A 60 3.97 -16.08 -6.42
C SER A 60 3.81 -14.62 -6.80
N TRP A 61 3.54 -14.34 -8.08
CA TRP A 61 3.23 -12.98 -8.53
C TRP A 61 2.08 -12.34 -7.74
N SER A 62 1.07 -13.14 -7.39
CA SER A 62 -0.06 -12.66 -6.58
C SER A 62 0.32 -12.20 -5.16
N THR A 63 1.26 -12.89 -4.51
CA THR A 63 1.77 -12.47 -3.19
C THR A 63 2.59 -11.19 -3.29
N LEU A 64 3.39 -11.06 -4.35
CA LEU A 64 4.15 -9.83 -4.63
C LEU A 64 3.20 -8.64 -4.83
N PHE A 65 2.18 -8.77 -5.67
CA PHE A 65 1.23 -7.69 -5.93
C PHE A 65 0.43 -7.30 -4.68
N PHE A 66 -0.03 -8.27 -3.89
CA PHE A 66 -0.75 -7.99 -2.67
C PHE A 66 0.10 -7.25 -1.65
N ALA A 67 1.32 -7.72 -1.40
CA ALA A 67 2.22 -7.14 -0.41
C ALA A 67 2.70 -5.73 -0.83
N ASN A 68 3.09 -5.54 -2.09
CA ASN A 68 3.44 -4.23 -2.63
C ASN A 68 2.24 -3.26 -2.59
N GLY A 69 1.03 -3.75 -2.91
CA GLY A 69 -0.19 -2.96 -2.82
C GLY A 69 -0.51 -2.52 -1.40
N LEU A 70 -0.43 -3.45 -0.44
CA LEU A 70 -0.61 -3.16 0.99
C LEU A 70 0.41 -2.13 1.48
N LEU A 71 1.68 -2.29 1.11
CA LEU A 71 2.74 -1.36 1.46
C LEU A 71 2.48 0.04 0.89
N LEU A 72 2.10 0.13 -0.39
CA LEU A 72 1.69 1.39 -1.02
C LEU A 72 0.54 2.05 -0.26
N THR A 73 -0.50 1.30 0.11
CA THR A 73 -1.60 1.86 0.90
C THR A 73 -1.12 2.37 2.26
N LEU A 74 -0.26 1.64 2.96
CA LEU A 74 0.33 2.07 4.24
C LEU A 74 1.14 3.36 4.10
N THR A 75 1.92 3.50 3.02
CA THR A 75 2.67 4.74 2.75
C THR A 75 1.77 5.95 2.48
N GLN A 76 0.53 5.74 2.01
CA GLN A 76 -0.43 6.83 1.83
C GLN A 76 -1.00 7.37 3.16
N TYR A 77 -1.10 6.52 4.19
CA TYR A 77 -1.62 6.89 5.52
C TYR A 77 -0.57 7.56 6.44
N ARG A 78 0.62 7.87 5.92
CA ARG A 78 1.73 8.42 6.70
C ARG A 78 1.37 9.76 7.37
N PRO A 79 1.44 9.87 8.71
CA PRO A 79 1.17 11.14 9.38
C PRO A 79 2.32 12.13 9.10
N GLN A 80 2.02 13.18 8.34
CA GLN A 80 2.94 14.28 7.99
C GLN A 80 3.53 15.04 9.21
N ARG A 81 3.14 14.67 10.44
CA ARG A 81 3.54 15.33 11.70
C ARG A 81 5.01 15.12 12.05
N PHE A 82 5.69 14.13 11.49
CA PHE A 82 7.11 13.87 11.74
C PHE A 82 8.07 14.86 11.03
N LYS A 83 7.55 15.80 10.21
CA LYS A 83 8.35 16.79 9.46
C LYS A 83 9.09 17.82 10.32
N ARG A 84 8.79 17.95 11.64
CA ARG A 84 9.39 18.97 12.53
C ARG A 84 10.63 18.53 13.31
N TRP A 85 11.06 17.28 13.17
CA TRP A 85 12.13 16.74 14.00
C TRP A 85 13.53 16.96 13.37
N PRO A 86 14.59 17.07 14.19
CA PRO A 86 15.96 17.21 13.71
C PRO A 86 16.37 16.07 12.78
N SER A 87 17.29 16.36 11.85
CA SER A 87 17.59 15.52 10.66
C SER A 87 17.98 14.08 10.99
N VAL A 88 18.76 13.86 12.06
CA VAL A 88 19.21 12.53 12.50
C VAL A 88 18.06 11.71 13.06
N VAL A 89 17.26 12.28 13.97
CA VAL A 89 16.13 11.59 14.59
C VAL A 89 15.06 11.29 13.54
N ARG A 90 14.87 12.19 12.57
CA ARG A 90 13.99 11.95 11.42
C ARG A 90 14.44 10.75 10.58
N LYS A 91 15.75 10.57 10.33
CA LYS A 91 16.25 9.41 9.58
C LYS A 91 16.03 8.09 10.34
N LEU A 92 16.31 8.07 11.64
CA LEU A 92 16.05 6.91 12.51
C LEU A 92 14.56 6.57 12.56
N LEU A 93 13.71 7.57 12.69
CA LEU A 93 12.27 7.39 12.75
C LEU A 93 11.69 6.88 11.41
N LEU A 94 12.25 7.33 10.28
CA LEU A 94 11.92 6.80 8.96
C LEU A 94 12.32 5.31 8.82
N LEU A 95 13.50 4.92 9.31
CA LEU A 95 13.94 3.53 9.32
C LEU A 95 13.04 2.66 10.20
N LEU A 96 12.71 3.14 11.40
CA LEU A 96 11.80 2.45 12.30
C LEU A 96 10.40 2.29 11.67
N GLU A 97 9.89 3.34 11.06
CA GLU A 97 8.59 3.31 10.39
C GLU A 97 8.59 2.34 9.21
N LEU A 98 9.66 2.33 8.40
CA LEU A 98 9.84 1.38 7.31
C LEU A 98 9.88 -0.07 7.83
N PHE A 99 10.58 -0.30 8.93
CA PHE A 99 10.62 -1.60 9.60
C PHE A 99 9.24 -2.03 10.11
N VAL A 100 8.49 -1.11 10.72
CA VAL A 100 7.12 -1.38 11.20
C VAL A 100 6.19 -1.67 10.02
N MET A 101 6.28 -0.91 8.92
CA MET A 101 5.48 -1.16 7.72
C MET A 101 5.76 -2.54 7.13
N LEU A 102 7.03 -2.90 6.99
CA LEU A 102 7.45 -4.23 6.53
C LEU A 102 6.95 -5.34 7.46
N PHE A 103 7.08 -5.15 8.77
CA PHE A 103 6.57 -6.10 9.76
C PHE A 103 5.05 -6.28 9.65
N VAL A 104 4.29 -5.19 9.48
CA VAL A 104 2.83 -5.24 9.31
C VAL A 104 2.46 -5.97 8.03
N VAL A 105 3.16 -5.69 6.92
CA VAL A 105 2.93 -6.38 5.64
C VAL A 105 3.20 -7.87 5.78
N ASP A 106 4.36 -8.27 6.30
CA ASP A 106 4.69 -9.68 6.56
C ASP A 106 3.67 -10.34 7.50
N TYR A 107 3.25 -9.64 8.56
CA TYR A 107 2.28 -10.16 9.52
C TYR A 107 0.91 -10.38 8.88
N VAL A 108 0.38 -9.40 8.14
CA VAL A 108 -0.89 -9.52 7.43
C VAL A 108 -0.80 -10.63 6.39
N LEU A 109 0.32 -10.74 5.67
CA LEU A 109 0.53 -11.76 4.66
C LEU A 109 0.48 -13.17 5.27
N LEU A 110 1.25 -13.41 6.33
CA LEU A 110 1.37 -14.75 6.93
C LEU A 110 0.19 -15.10 7.85
N SER A 111 -0.32 -14.15 8.64
CA SER A 111 -1.32 -14.41 9.68
C SER A 111 -2.77 -14.23 9.22
N ILE A 112 -3.02 -13.47 8.15
CA ILE A 112 -4.39 -13.16 7.69
C ILE A 112 -4.59 -13.66 6.26
N TRP A 113 -3.73 -13.22 5.34
CA TRP A 113 -3.91 -13.47 3.91
C TRP A 113 -3.72 -14.96 3.57
N GLN A 114 -2.65 -15.59 4.04
CA GLN A 114 -2.38 -17.00 3.80
C GLN A 114 -3.46 -17.94 4.37
N PRO A 115 -3.91 -17.84 5.64
CA PRO A 115 -4.99 -18.69 6.14
C PRO A 115 -6.33 -18.40 5.46
N PHE A 116 -6.63 -17.14 5.13
CA PHE A 116 -7.83 -16.80 4.36
C PHE A 116 -7.83 -17.48 2.98
N LEU A 117 -6.70 -17.44 2.28
CA LEU A 117 -6.52 -18.13 1.01
C LEU A 117 -6.68 -19.65 1.14
N SER A 118 -6.14 -20.26 2.20
CA SER A 118 -6.32 -21.68 2.48
C SER A 118 -7.78 -22.08 2.66
N ILE A 119 -8.56 -21.26 3.39
CA ILE A 119 -10.00 -21.49 3.58
C ILE A 119 -10.75 -21.37 2.24
N CYS A 120 -10.42 -20.36 1.43
CA CYS A 120 -11.04 -20.18 0.11
C CYS A 120 -10.72 -21.34 -0.85
N ASP A 121 -9.49 -21.83 -0.84
CA ASP A 121 -9.06 -22.98 -1.62
C ASP A 121 -9.84 -24.25 -1.23
N GLN A 122 -9.93 -24.52 0.08
CA GLN A 122 -10.73 -25.63 0.63
C GLN A 122 -12.22 -25.50 0.27
N ALA A 123 -12.78 -24.29 0.33
CA ALA A 123 -14.18 -24.05 -0.02
C ALA A 123 -14.44 -24.31 -1.51
N LEU A 124 -13.54 -23.88 -2.40
CA LEU A 124 -13.63 -24.12 -3.85
C LEU A 124 -13.47 -25.61 -4.18
N HIS A 125 -12.52 -26.30 -3.55
CA HIS A 125 -12.37 -27.75 -3.67
C HIS A 125 -13.62 -28.51 -3.18
N ALA A 126 -14.19 -28.10 -2.05
CA ALA A 126 -15.44 -28.68 -1.54
C ALA A 126 -16.61 -28.43 -2.50
N LEU A 127 -16.68 -27.25 -3.13
CA LEU A 127 -17.70 -26.92 -4.13
C LEU A 127 -17.53 -27.77 -5.40
N GLY A 128 -16.29 -27.97 -5.86
CA GLY A 128 -15.96 -28.76 -7.04
C GLY A 128 -16.28 -30.25 -6.87
N HIS A 129 -16.16 -30.79 -5.65
CA HIS A 129 -16.55 -32.16 -5.32
C HIS A 129 -18.00 -32.30 -4.83
N SER A 130 -18.74 -31.20 -4.67
CA SER A 130 -20.14 -31.26 -4.26
C SER A 130 -20.99 -31.92 -5.35
N LYS A 131 -21.75 -32.95 -4.97
CA LYS A 131 -22.66 -33.69 -5.87
C LYS A 131 -23.94 -32.93 -6.18
N TRP A 132 -23.90 -31.60 -6.20
CA TRP A 132 -25.06 -30.78 -6.53
C TRP A 132 -25.47 -31.00 -7.98
N THR A 133 -26.78 -31.20 -8.19
CA THR A 133 -27.37 -31.50 -9.50
C THR A 133 -27.10 -30.38 -10.51
N TRP A 134 -27.02 -29.13 -10.04
CA TRP A 134 -26.77 -27.95 -10.87
C TRP A 134 -25.31 -27.87 -11.36
N THR A 135 -24.33 -28.12 -10.49
CA THR A 135 -22.91 -28.22 -10.86
C THR A 135 -22.68 -29.40 -11.80
N ARG A 136 -23.32 -30.54 -11.56
CA ARG A 136 -23.23 -31.71 -12.43
C ARG A 136 -23.77 -31.45 -13.84
N PHE A 137 -24.85 -30.67 -13.96
CA PHE A 137 -25.40 -30.25 -15.26
C PHE A 137 -24.40 -29.36 -16.01
N ILE A 138 -23.85 -28.32 -15.36
CA ILE A 138 -22.88 -27.41 -15.98
C ILE A 138 -21.59 -28.13 -16.39
N PHE A 139 -21.09 -29.03 -15.54
CA PHE A 139 -19.87 -29.80 -15.81
C PHE A 139 -20.05 -30.85 -16.91
N HIS A 140 -21.28 -31.32 -17.14
CA HIS A 140 -21.58 -32.24 -18.24
C HIS A 140 -21.51 -31.55 -19.61
N TYR A 141 -21.97 -30.31 -19.72
CA TYR A 141 -21.91 -29.55 -21.00
C TYR A 141 -20.54 -28.91 -21.26
N CYS A 142 -19.76 -28.61 -20.22
CA CYS A 142 -18.44 -27.98 -20.34
C CYS A 142 -17.38 -28.62 -19.44
N PRO A 143 -16.83 -29.80 -19.81
CA PRO A 143 -15.84 -30.52 -18.99
C PRO A 143 -14.48 -29.79 -18.89
N ARG A 144 -14.15 -28.93 -19.86
CA ARG A 144 -12.95 -28.08 -19.76
C ARG A 144 -13.12 -26.97 -18.72
N LEU A 145 -14.34 -26.44 -18.58
CA LEU A 145 -14.64 -25.39 -17.62
C LEU A 145 -14.66 -25.96 -16.20
N SER A 146 -15.09 -27.21 -16.02
CA SER A 146 -14.99 -27.90 -14.73
C SER A 146 -13.55 -28.14 -14.30
N ALA A 147 -12.70 -28.60 -15.22
CA ALA A 147 -11.28 -28.81 -14.94
C ALA A 147 -10.57 -27.50 -14.57
N TRP A 148 -10.88 -26.41 -15.28
CA TRP A 148 -10.36 -25.08 -14.97
C TRP A 148 -10.85 -24.54 -13.62
N LEU A 149 -12.15 -24.72 -13.31
CA LEU A 149 -12.73 -24.24 -12.06
C LEU A 149 -12.13 -24.94 -10.83
N ILE A 150 -11.81 -26.23 -10.96
CA ILE A 150 -11.25 -27.03 -9.86
C ILE A 150 -9.76 -26.76 -9.67
N ASN A 151 -9.00 -26.56 -10.75
CA ASN A 151 -7.54 -26.49 -10.67
C ASN A 151 -6.99 -25.05 -10.69
N ASP A 152 -7.57 -24.16 -11.50
CA ASP A 152 -6.92 -22.87 -11.85
C ASP A 152 -7.70 -21.66 -11.37
N ALA A 153 -9.02 -21.77 -11.16
CA ALA A 153 -9.86 -20.61 -10.85
C ALA A 153 -9.48 -19.93 -9.53
N PHE A 154 -9.07 -20.70 -8.51
CA PHE A 154 -8.59 -20.13 -7.25
C PHE A 154 -7.34 -19.26 -7.46
N TYR A 155 -6.32 -19.80 -8.15
CA TYR A 155 -5.08 -19.08 -8.43
C TYR A 155 -5.31 -17.87 -9.32
N PHE A 156 -6.20 -17.99 -10.31
CA PHE A 156 -6.58 -16.89 -11.18
C PHE A 156 -7.31 -15.78 -10.41
N MET A 157 -8.31 -16.11 -9.59
CA MET A 157 -9.04 -15.13 -8.78
C MET A 157 -8.13 -14.44 -7.76
N ARG A 158 -7.24 -15.20 -7.12
CA ARG A 158 -6.21 -14.67 -6.22
C ARG A 158 -5.28 -13.69 -6.94
N PHE A 159 -4.86 -14.01 -8.17
CA PHE A 159 -4.05 -13.13 -9.00
C PHE A 159 -4.81 -11.86 -9.39
N VAL A 160 -6.04 -11.97 -9.88
CA VAL A 160 -6.85 -10.82 -10.29
C VAL A 160 -7.16 -9.90 -9.10
N ALA A 161 -7.48 -10.46 -7.93
CA ALA A 161 -7.76 -9.67 -6.73
C ALA A 161 -6.52 -8.92 -6.23
N SER A 162 -5.37 -9.59 -6.16
CA SER A 162 -4.10 -8.97 -5.77
C SER A 162 -3.62 -7.91 -6.77
N LEU A 163 -3.77 -8.17 -8.07
CA LEU A 163 -3.46 -7.20 -9.11
C LEU A 163 -4.38 -5.97 -9.05
N SER A 164 -5.69 -6.18 -8.89
CA SER A 164 -6.66 -5.08 -8.76
C SER A 164 -6.35 -4.22 -7.54
N TRP A 165 -6.02 -4.84 -6.40
CA TRP A 165 -5.60 -4.13 -5.20
C TRP A 165 -4.34 -3.30 -5.43
N PHE A 166 -3.34 -3.88 -6.08
CA PHE A 166 -2.09 -3.19 -6.42
C PHE A 166 -2.33 -2.00 -7.37
N LEU A 167 -3.15 -2.17 -8.40
CA LEU A 167 -3.50 -1.10 -9.33
C LEU A 167 -4.23 0.05 -8.63
N LEU A 168 -5.17 -0.26 -7.73
CA LEU A 168 -5.89 0.73 -6.94
C LEU A 168 -4.94 1.50 -6.00
N ALA A 169 -3.98 0.79 -5.40
CA ALA A 169 -2.95 1.39 -4.57
C ALA A 169 -2.01 2.30 -5.40
N ILE A 170 -1.63 1.90 -6.61
CA ILE A 170 -0.89 2.75 -7.55
C ILE A 170 -1.70 3.98 -7.91
N GLU A 171 -2.98 3.85 -8.25
CA GLU A 171 -3.83 4.98 -8.65
C GLU A 171 -3.87 6.07 -7.55
N GLY A 172 -3.98 5.65 -6.29
CA GLY A 172 -3.93 6.57 -5.14
C GLY A 172 -2.59 7.29 -4.97
N ALA A 173 -1.47 6.66 -5.34
CA ALA A 173 -0.14 7.26 -5.29
C ALA A 173 0.22 8.04 -6.56
N ALA A 174 -0.35 7.65 -7.71
CA ALA A 174 0.00 8.13 -9.04
C ALA A 174 -0.22 9.64 -9.18
N ALA A 175 -1.26 10.19 -8.55
CA ALA A 175 -1.49 11.64 -8.56
C ALA A 175 -0.29 12.43 -8.00
N LYS A 176 0.31 11.96 -6.90
CA LYS A 176 1.49 12.60 -6.29
C LYS A 176 2.76 12.33 -7.09
N TRP A 177 2.91 11.12 -7.61
CA TRP A 177 4.06 10.74 -8.42
C TRP A 177 4.10 11.51 -9.74
N ARG A 178 2.97 11.68 -10.43
CA ARG A 178 2.86 12.49 -11.64
C ARG A 178 3.32 13.92 -11.38
N LEU A 179 2.83 14.56 -10.30
CA LEU A 179 3.28 15.90 -9.91
C LEU A 179 4.78 15.98 -9.61
N ALA A 180 5.36 14.95 -9.01
CA ALA A 180 6.80 14.88 -8.74
C ALA A 180 7.62 14.69 -10.02
N ILE A 181 7.15 13.85 -10.94
CA ILE A 181 7.78 13.58 -12.24
C ILE A 181 7.68 14.82 -13.14
N ASP A 182 6.51 15.44 -13.22
CA ASP A 182 6.30 16.69 -13.96
C ASP A 182 7.23 17.79 -13.45
N PHE A 183 7.42 17.88 -12.12
CA PHE A 183 8.39 18.80 -11.54
C PHE A 183 9.83 18.47 -11.92
N MET A 184 10.23 17.20 -11.90
CA MET A 184 11.59 16.78 -12.29
C MET A 184 11.86 17.03 -13.78
N LEU A 185 10.87 16.84 -14.65
CA LEU A 185 11.01 17.01 -16.10
C LEU A 185 10.91 18.47 -16.54
N LEU A 186 9.98 19.24 -15.99
CA LEU A 186 9.67 20.60 -16.44
C LEU A 186 10.30 21.68 -15.55
N GLY A 187 10.84 21.32 -14.38
CA GLY A 187 11.39 22.26 -13.40
C GLY A 187 10.36 23.20 -12.76
N GLN A 188 9.06 23.02 -13.08
CA GLN A 188 7.96 23.87 -12.64
C GLN A 188 6.83 23.01 -12.06
N LEU A 189 6.36 23.39 -10.87
CA LEU A 189 5.15 22.78 -10.29
C LEU A 189 3.93 23.35 -11.03
N PRO A 190 2.98 22.53 -11.53
CA PRO A 190 1.73 23.06 -12.05
C PRO A 190 1.04 23.89 -10.95
N ASP A 191 0.55 25.07 -11.33
CA ASP A 191 -0.07 25.98 -10.37
C ASP A 191 -1.26 25.25 -9.71
N PRO A 192 -1.36 25.27 -8.37
CA PRO A 192 -2.48 24.62 -7.71
C PRO A 192 -3.76 25.28 -8.20
N ILE A 193 -4.68 24.49 -8.75
CA ILE A 193 -6.05 24.93 -9.01
C ILE A 193 -6.54 25.54 -7.70
N ILE A 194 -6.75 26.86 -7.71
CA ILE A 194 -7.14 27.62 -6.54
C ILE A 194 -8.61 27.26 -6.27
N VAL A 195 -8.83 26.13 -5.60
CA VAL A 195 -10.12 25.89 -4.97
C VAL A 195 -10.26 26.99 -3.91
N PRO A 196 -11.31 27.83 -3.94
CA PRO A 196 -11.45 28.94 -3.02
C PRO A 196 -11.48 28.39 -1.60
N ARG A 197 -10.38 28.53 -0.87
CA ARG A 197 -10.37 28.32 0.58
C ARG A 197 -11.34 29.32 1.16
N TYR A 198 -12.50 28.85 1.60
CA TYR A 198 -13.41 29.61 2.43
C TYR A 198 -12.63 30.00 3.70
N ARG A 199 -12.03 31.19 3.69
CA ARG A 199 -11.40 31.76 4.88
C ARG A 199 -12.55 32.13 5.81
N PRO A 200 -12.64 31.55 7.02
CA PRO A 200 -13.56 32.06 8.00
C PRO A 200 -13.17 33.52 8.26
N LYS A 201 -14.09 34.43 7.95
CA LYS A 201 -13.95 35.87 8.18
C LYS A 201 -13.79 36.03 9.70
N ARG A 202 -12.56 36.18 10.19
CA ARG A 202 -12.29 36.60 11.57
C ARG A 202 -12.96 37.97 11.72
N ARG A 203 -14.12 37.99 12.37
CA ARG A 203 -14.76 39.23 12.83
C ARG A 203 -13.77 39.86 13.81
N HIS A 204 -13.17 40.97 13.40
CA HIS A 204 -12.55 41.90 14.33
C HIS A 204 -13.66 42.39 15.28
N ALA A 205 -13.67 41.87 16.51
CA ALA A 205 -14.35 42.55 17.60
C ALA A 205 -13.53 43.81 17.90
N GLN A 206 -14.05 44.96 17.47
CA GLN A 206 -13.56 46.27 17.87
C GLN A 206 -13.58 46.37 19.39
N SER A 207 -12.42 46.68 19.94
CA SER A 207 -12.19 47.19 21.29
C SER A 207 -13.10 48.39 21.56
N ARG A 208 -13.90 48.33 22.63
CA ARG A 208 -14.39 49.54 23.31
C ARG A 208 -13.27 50.07 24.22
N PRO A 209 -12.95 51.37 24.19
CA PRO A 209 -12.15 51.99 25.23
C PRO A 209 -13.07 52.28 26.42
N THR A 210 -12.78 51.67 27.57
CA THR A 210 -13.25 52.19 28.86
C THR A 210 -12.35 53.36 29.21
N GLN A 211 -12.87 54.58 29.05
CA GLN A 211 -12.34 55.75 29.74
C GLN A 211 -12.96 55.80 31.15
N ILE A 212 -12.11 56.30 32.05
CA ILE A 212 -12.20 56.58 33.49
C ILE A 212 -13.60 56.92 33.99
#